data_AF-A0A9E0AHL7-F1
#
_entry.id   AF-A0A9E0AHL7-F1
#
_cell.length_a   1.000
_cell.length_b   1.000
_cell.length_c   1.000
_cell.angle_alpha   90.00
_cell.angle_beta   90.00
_cell.angle_gamma   90.00
#
_symmetry.space_group_name_H-M   'P 1'
#
loop_
_entity.id
_entity.type
_entity.pdbx_description
1 polymer ?
#
loop_
_entity_poly.entity_id
_entity_poly.type
_entity_poly.pdbx_seq_one_letter_code
_entity_poly.pdbx_strand_id
1 'polypeptide(L)'
;MNGLSSIELPLEETGLFSPIFIDFIKQRKWLDHFKLPKPNLQGLLQVAQDAEWEKIDRTILLNTLHAQYRELEESGSVIVGSVKDNLAALASPDSRTITTGQQLHPATGPLYVVFKILSTINLCKQLNAEQQSHRFIPVFWLASEDHDLQEIKELHLSGKSLTWQTEQAGPTGRMLCSGLPEMLDELKTALGTRPGFEKLLEDLRHAYKSHFSLSFATRKLIHEWFGQAGLLVLDPDAAELKRSFLPVMQRDAARQEAPQAAAKYEKELSTHGSLPLSVRSVNLFYLGEQFRLRIDAVPDGFRTSDHRFSWTSEQLGAEMEAFPQRFSPNVVLRPLYQQSILPNVAYIGGPSEVVYWLQLRGVFELHDIAFPVLLPRAQAVLVDNSMYEKFQRMGFSGNDWLEKPEELIARWMKMRGITTDAFDQARRLMVQGMDELTGFMEATDKTLGDAGRAEKMRLLQSIDKLEEKWKKSQKRSEDQSIQLIRKVRDRIFPNGTLQERHDNILGYIGTGALNHPIDLLDQMDPLKMVLRVIRT
;
A
#
# COMPACT_ATOMS: atom_id res chain seq x y z
N MET A 1 25.55 0.86 -7.86
CA MET A 1 24.67 1.93 -7.32
C MET A 1 24.07 2.65 -8.51
N ASN A 2 22.89 2.24 -8.94
CA ASN A 2 22.18 2.93 -10.01
C ASN A 2 21.60 4.19 -9.39
N GLY A 3 22.25 5.34 -9.64
CA GLY A 3 21.95 6.63 -9.01
C GLY A 3 20.60 7.20 -9.46
N LEU A 4 19.51 6.56 -9.03
CA LEU A 4 18.15 7.09 -9.19
C LEU A 4 18.05 8.39 -8.40
N SER A 5 17.49 9.42 -9.03
CA SER A 5 17.19 10.69 -8.38
C SER A 5 15.71 10.75 -8.01
N SER A 6 15.40 11.36 -6.87
CA SER A 6 14.02 11.60 -6.46
C SER A 6 13.85 12.97 -5.83
N ILE A 7 12.61 13.44 -5.81
CA ILE A 7 12.19 14.54 -4.92
C ILE A 7 11.29 13.97 -3.82
N GLU A 8 11.33 14.60 -2.65
CA GLU A 8 10.52 14.24 -1.48
C GLU A 8 9.40 15.26 -1.31
N LEU A 9 8.17 14.76 -1.14
CA LEU A 9 6.96 15.57 -1.01
C LEU A 9 6.21 15.20 0.28
N PRO A 10 5.63 16.17 1.00
CA PRO A 10 4.88 15.89 2.22
C PRO A 10 3.64 15.03 1.93
N LEU A 11 3.44 13.95 2.71
CA LEU A 11 2.28 13.06 2.53
C LEU A 11 0.95 13.80 2.74
N GLU A 12 0.91 14.79 3.64
CA GLU A 12 -0.31 15.57 3.90
C GLU A 12 -0.79 16.38 2.69
N GLU A 13 0.14 16.85 1.86
CA GLU A 13 -0.19 17.68 0.69
C GLU A 13 -0.80 16.86 -0.44
N THR A 14 -0.72 15.53 -0.38
CA THR A 14 -1.36 14.65 -1.37
C THR A 14 -2.89 14.65 -1.26
N GLY A 15 -3.43 14.95 -0.08
CA GLY A 15 -4.87 14.88 0.20
C GLY A 15 -5.48 13.47 0.13
N LEU A 16 -4.66 12.41 0.09
CA LEU A 16 -5.14 11.03 -0.10
C LEU A 16 -5.21 10.18 1.16
N PHE A 17 -4.51 10.58 2.22
CA PHE A 17 -4.43 9.79 3.44
C PHE A 17 -5.43 10.26 4.49
N SER A 18 -5.87 9.33 5.34
CA SER A 18 -6.80 9.67 6.41
C SER A 18 -6.15 10.64 7.42
N PRO A 19 -6.94 11.50 8.08
CA PRO A 19 -6.38 12.42 9.07
C PRO A 19 -5.69 11.70 10.23
N ILE A 20 -6.21 10.52 10.65
CA ILE A 20 -5.56 9.67 11.67
C ILE A 20 -4.16 9.26 11.24
N PHE A 21 -3.98 8.87 9.98
CA PHE A 21 -2.66 8.49 9.47
C PHE A 21 -1.69 9.68 9.42
N ILE A 22 -2.18 10.85 8.99
CA ILE A 22 -1.38 12.09 9.00
C ILE A 22 -1.00 12.48 10.44
N ASP A 23 -1.91 12.35 11.39
CA ASP A 23 -1.64 12.59 12.79
C ASP A 23 -0.60 11.61 13.37
N PHE A 24 -0.65 10.34 12.93
CA PHE A 24 0.34 9.32 13.28
C PHE A 24 1.75 9.69 12.80
N ILE A 25 1.94 9.99 11.51
CA ILE A 25 3.28 10.34 10.99
C ILE A 25 3.80 11.65 11.61
N LYS A 26 2.90 12.56 12.00
CA LYS A 26 3.24 13.81 12.69
C LYS A 26 3.41 13.68 14.19
N GLN A 27 3.20 12.48 14.75
CA GLN A 27 3.31 12.21 16.19
C GLN A 27 2.53 13.21 17.03
N ARG A 28 1.26 13.45 16.66
CA ARG A 28 0.39 14.36 17.40
C ARG A 28 0.19 13.87 18.84
N LYS A 29 0.18 14.82 19.79
CA LYS A 29 0.13 14.55 21.24
C LYS A 29 -1.03 13.66 21.70
N TRP A 30 -2.17 13.67 21.01
CA TRP A 30 -3.30 12.83 21.40
C TRP A 30 -2.96 11.32 21.29
N LEU A 31 -2.01 10.94 20.44
CA LEU A 31 -1.52 9.56 20.33
C LEU A 31 -0.71 9.10 21.56
N ASP A 32 -0.26 10.01 22.43
CA ASP A 32 0.49 9.65 23.64
C ASP A 32 -0.35 8.76 24.58
N HIS A 33 -1.69 8.86 24.53
CA HIS A 33 -2.60 8.02 25.32
C HIS A 33 -2.44 6.52 25.04
N PHE A 34 -2.06 6.16 23.81
CA PHE A 34 -1.89 4.78 23.35
C PHE A 34 -0.58 4.15 23.86
N LYS A 35 0.34 4.99 24.38
CA LYS A 35 1.69 4.60 24.87
C LYS A 35 2.44 3.74 23.85
N LEU A 36 2.37 4.15 22.59
CA LEU A 36 2.98 3.41 21.49
C LEU A 36 4.49 3.66 21.44
N PRO A 37 5.27 2.68 20.99
CA PRO A 37 6.64 2.92 20.57
C PRO A 37 6.71 4.01 19.49
N LYS A 38 7.72 4.87 19.58
CA LYS A 38 7.92 5.93 18.58
C LYS A 38 8.35 5.32 17.24
N PRO A 39 7.78 5.77 16.11
CA PRO A 39 8.10 5.26 14.78
C PRO A 39 9.37 5.91 14.23
N ASN A 40 10.47 5.77 14.96
CA ASN A 40 11.78 6.30 14.57
C ASN A 40 12.89 5.34 15.03
N LEU A 41 14.13 5.64 14.64
CA LEU A 41 15.29 4.83 14.99
C LEU A 41 15.39 4.57 16.49
N GLN A 42 15.26 5.61 17.32
CA GLN A 42 15.36 5.47 18.78
C GLN A 42 14.28 4.54 19.35
N GLY A 43 13.03 4.66 18.90
CA GLY A 43 11.94 3.80 19.34
C GLY A 43 12.14 2.34 18.94
N LEU A 44 12.68 2.09 17.75
CA LEU A 44 13.07 0.74 17.30
C LEU A 44 14.13 0.11 18.19
N LEU A 45 15.20 0.87 18.49
CA LEU A 45 16.29 0.38 19.35
C LEU A 45 15.80 0.13 20.78
N GLN A 46 14.88 0.96 21.28
CA GLN A 46 14.26 0.76 22.60
C GLN A 46 13.41 -0.50 22.64
N VAL A 47 12.53 -0.72 21.65
CA VAL A 47 11.70 -1.94 21.58
C VAL A 47 12.56 -3.18 21.40
N ALA A 48 13.67 -3.10 20.66
CA ALA A 48 14.56 -4.24 20.48
C ALA A 48 15.17 -4.76 21.78
N GLN A 49 15.37 -3.89 22.78
CA GLN A 49 15.89 -4.26 24.10
C GLN A 49 14.85 -4.93 25.02
N ASP A 50 13.59 -5.00 24.61
CA ASP A 50 12.54 -5.59 25.43
C ASP A 50 12.76 -7.11 25.60
N ALA A 51 12.69 -7.58 26.85
CA ALA A 51 12.84 -8.99 27.19
C ALA A 51 11.62 -9.83 26.74
N GLU A 52 10.50 -9.19 26.41
CA GLU A 52 9.32 -9.88 25.86
C GLU A 52 9.66 -10.71 24.60
N TRP A 53 10.64 -10.27 23.80
CA TRP A 53 11.07 -10.99 22.59
C TRP A 53 11.83 -12.29 22.86
N GLU A 54 12.28 -12.51 24.09
CA GLU A 54 12.94 -13.74 24.51
C GLU A 54 11.92 -14.85 24.84
N LYS A 55 10.65 -14.50 25.06
CA LYS A 55 9.59 -15.46 25.38
C LYS A 55 9.10 -16.29 24.18
N ILE A 56 9.47 -15.87 22.96
CA ILE A 56 8.99 -16.49 21.72
C ILE A 56 9.78 -17.77 21.46
N ASP A 57 9.08 -18.90 21.36
CA ASP A 57 9.69 -20.16 20.96
C ASP A 57 10.10 -20.12 19.48
N ARG A 58 11.40 -19.92 19.26
CA ARG A 58 12.00 -19.84 17.94
C ARG A 58 12.17 -21.20 17.28
N THR A 59 12.06 -22.29 18.04
CA THR A 59 12.29 -23.65 17.55
C THR A 59 11.27 -24.00 16.47
N ILE A 60 9.98 -23.75 16.74
CA ILE A 60 8.89 -24.04 15.82
C ILE A 60 8.99 -23.15 14.57
N LEU A 61 9.30 -21.87 14.74
CA LEU A 61 9.55 -20.92 13.66
C LEU A 61 10.68 -21.39 12.74
N LEU A 62 11.84 -21.73 13.31
CA LEU A 62 13.01 -22.17 12.56
C LEU A 62 12.76 -23.49 11.83
N ASN A 63 12.13 -24.46 12.50
CA ASN A 63 11.79 -25.74 11.88
C ASN A 63 10.86 -25.55 10.68
N THR A 64 9.88 -24.65 10.81
CA THR A 64 8.95 -24.33 9.72
C THR A 64 9.70 -23.64 8.57
N LEU A 65 10.50 -22.61 8.84
CA LEU A 65 11.30 -21.94 7.82
C LEU A 65 12.27 -22.90 7.12
N HIS A 66 12.98 -23.75 7.86
CA HIS A 66 13.89 -24.72 7.27
C HIS A 66 13.18 -25.72 6.36
N ALA A 67 11.98 -26.20 6.73
CA ALA A 67 11.18 -27.05 5.87
C ALA A 67 10.77 -26.30 4.59
N GLN A 68 10.26 -25.07 4.73
CA GLN A 68 9.83 -24.24 3.61
C GLN A 68 10.97 -23.91 2.62
N TYR A 69 12.16 -23.62 3.14
CA TYR A 69 13.35 -23.36 2.32
C TYR A 69 13.93 -24.63 1.69
N ARG A 70 13.80 -25.79 2.35
CA ARG A 70 14.17 -27.08 1.77
C ARG A 70 13.31 -27.41 0.55
N GLU A 71 12.00 -27.17 0.62
CA GLU A 71 11.10 -27.36 -0.53
C GLU A 71 11.53 -26.49 -1.72
N LEU A 72 12.04 -25.27 -1.48
CA LEU A 72 12.60 -24.43 -2.53
C LEU A 72 13.87 -25.05 -3.14
N GLU A 73 14.82 -25.52 -2.31
CA GLU A 73 16.03 -26.21 -2.78
C GLU A 73 15.70 -27.43 -3.63
N GLU A 74 14.77 -28.28 -3.17
CA GLU A 74 14.32 -29.48 -3.87
C GLU A 74 13.66 -29.15 -5.23
N SER A 75 13.06 -27.97 -5.36
CA SER A 75 12.51 -27.45 -6.62
C SER A 75 13.54 -26.76 -7.54
N GLY A 76 14.81 -26.77 -7.16
CA GLY A 76 15.93 -26.21 -7.93
C GLY A 76 16.23 -24.74 -7.68
N SER A 77 15.67 -24.10 -6.64
CA SER A 77 16.11 -22.76 -6.23
C SER A 77 17.42 -22.82 -5.46
N VAL A 78 18.26 -21.81 -5.65
CA VAL A 78 19.51 -21.66 -4.88
C VAL A 78 19.25 -20.82 -3.64
N ILE A 79 19.44 -21.40 -2.45
CA ILE A 79 19.35 -20.63 -1.20
C ILE A 79 20.67 -19.91 -0.97
N VAL A 80 20.63 -18.60 -1.19
CA VAL A 80 21.77 -17.70 -1.14
C VAL A 80 22.31 -17.52 0.29
N GLY A 81 23.59 -17.16 0.40
CA GLY A 81 24.29 -17.05 1.69
C GLY A 81 23.61 -16.09 2.68
N SER A 82 23.15 -14.93 2.22
CA SER A 82 22.44 -13.94 3.04
C SER A 82 21.18 -14.51 3.73
N VAL A 83 20.45 -15.40 3.04
CA VAL A 83 19.27 -16.08 3.61
C VAL A 83 19.70 -17.13 4.63
N LYS A 84 20.73 -17.92 4.33
CA LYS A 84 21.29 -18.92 5.26
C LYS A 84 21.79 -18.27 6.54
N ASP A 85 22.50 -17.14 6.42
CA ASP A 85 22.99 -16.36 7.55
C ASP A 85 21.84 -15.81 8.40
N ASN A 86 20.76 -15.34 7.77
CA ASN A 86 19.58 -14.86 8.50
C ASN A 86 18.80 -15.98 9.18
N LEU A 87 18.67 -17.16 8.56
CA LEU A 87 18.08 -18.34 9.19
C LEU A 87 18.90 -18.77 10.42
N ALA A 88 20.22 -18.83 10.30
CA ALA A 88 21.11 -19.18 11.41
C ALA A 88 21.05 -18.13 12.53
N ALA A 89 21.07 -16.85 12.17
CA ALA A 89 20.98 -15.75 13.13
C ALA A 89 19.67 -15.74 13.90
N LEU A 90 18.56 -16.13 13.28
CA LEU A 90 17.24 -16.10 13.92
C LEU A 90 17.16 -17.01 15.16
N ALA A 91 18.04 -18.01 15.28
CA ALA A 91 18.17 -18.83 16.48
C ALA A 91 18.75 -18.09 17.70
N SER A 92 19.50 -17.00 17.49
CA SER A 92 20.09 -16.21 18.57
C SER A 92 19.02 -15.39 19.30
N PRO A 93 19.01 -15.36 20.66
CA PRO A 93 18.13 -14.48 21.42
C PRO A 93 18.36 -12.99 21.11
N ASP A 94 19.51 -12.61 20.55
CA ASP A 94 19.83 -11.22 20.17
C ASP A 94 19.28 -10.81 18.79
N SER A 95 18.62 -11.73 18.08
CA SER A 95 18.01 -11.40 16.79
C SER A 95 16.58 -10.88 16.94
N ARG A 96 16.21 -9.95 16.07
CA ARG A 96 14.87 -9.35 15.97
C ARG A 96 14.42 -9.39 14.52
N THR A 97 13.12 -9.53 14.28
CA THR A 97 12.56 -9.43 12.94
C THR A 97 11.91 -8.07 12.72
N ILE A 98 11.88 -7.66 11.46
CA ILE A 98 11.02 -6.59 10.97
C ILE A 98 10.18 -7.19 9.87
N THR A 99 8.87 -7.09 10.02
CA THR A 99 7.94 -7.79 9.14
C THR A 99 7.12 -6.81 8.32
N THR A 100 6.92 -7.16 7.06
CA THR A 100 5.80 -6.69 6.27
C THR A 100 5.08 -7.90 5.69
N GLY A 101 3.88 -7.71 5.15
CA GLY A 101 3.14 -8.81 4.53
C GLY A 101 2.14 -8.32 3.51
N GLN A 102 1.73 -9.25 2.64
CA GLN A 102 0.72 -9.01 1.62
C GLN A 102 0.08 -10.32 1.15
N GLN A 103 -1.09 -10.20 0.51
CA GLN A 103 -1.69 -11.26 -0.28
C GLN A 103 -0.80 -11.65 -1.47
N LEU A 104 -1.08 -12.82 -2.03
CA LEU A 104 -0.23 -13.53 -2.97
C LEU A 104 -0.57 -13.13 -4.41
N HIS A 105 -0.34 -11.87 -4.76
CA HIS A 105 -0.56 -11.40 -6.12
C HIS A 105 0.40 -12.07 -7.11
N PRO A 106 -0.10 -12.59 -8.25
CA PRO A 106 0.75 -12.97 -9.37
C PRO A 106 1.68 -11.82 -9.77
N ALA A 107 2.93 -12.16 -10.09
CA ALA A 107 3.96 -11.20 -10.48
C ALA A 107 4.12 -10.01 -9.52
N THR A 108 3.95 -10.23 -8.21
CA THR A 108 3.98 -9.24 -7.12
C THR A 108 2.84 -8.23 -7.09
N GLY A 109 1.92 -8.24 -8.06
CA GLY A 109 0.74 -7.36 -8.05
C GLY A 109 1.09 -5.87 -8.07
N PRO A 110 0.37 -5.02 -7.32
CA PRO A 110 0.65 -3.60 -7.28
C PRO A 110 2.07 -3.27 -6.78
N LEU A 111 2.64 -2.18 -7.29
CA LEU A 111 3.96 -1.64 -6.91
C LEU A 111 4.19 -1.57 -5.40
N TYR A 112 3.15 -1.28 -4.61
CA TYR A 112 3.28 -1.17 -3.17
C TYR A 112 3.77 -2.46 -2.49
N VAL A 113 3.58 -3.64 -3.09
CA VAL A 113 4.09 -4.91 -2.55
C VAL A 113 5.62 -4.91 -2.57
N VAL A 114 6.22 -4.47 -3.68
CA VAL A 114 7.67 -4.28 -3.80
C VAL A 114 8.12 -3.20 -2.82
N PHE A 115 7.39 -2.08 -2.68
CA PHE A 115 7.77 -1.02 -1.76
C PHE A 115 7.72 -1.46 -0.29
N LYS A 116 6.75 -2.29 0.10
CA LYS A 116 6.70 -2.95 1.42
C LYS A 116 7.99 -3.75 1.65
N ILE A 117 8.31 -4.65 0.73
CA ILE A 117 9.50 -5.52 0.83
C ILE A 117 10.78 -4.71 0.94
N LEU A 118 10.98 -3.75 0.04
CA LEU A 118 12.18 -2.91 0.01
C LEU A 118 12.30 -2.03 1.24
N SER A 119 11.18 -1.50 1.75
CA SER A 119 11.17 -0.72 3.00
C SER A 119 11.67 -1.57 4.19
N THR A 120 11.24 -2.82 4.26
CA THR A 120 11.67 -3.77 5.30
C THR A 120 13.15 -4.09 5.21
N ILE A 121 13.64 -4.41 4.01
CA ILE A 121 15.05 -4.69 3.76
C ILE A 121 15.90 -3.45 4.09
N ASN A 122 15.49 -2.28 3.61
CA ASN A 122 16.20 -1.02 3.82
C ASN A 122 16.30 -0.69 5.31
N LEU A 123 15.21 -0.80 6.07
CA LEU A 123 15.21 -0.54 7.50
C LEU A 123 16.14 -1.51 8.27
N CYS A 124 16.10 -2.81 7.96
CA CYS A 124 17.03 -3.77 8.57
C CYS A 124 18.49 -3.43 8.24
N LYS A 125 18.78 -3.01 7.00
CA LYS A 125 20.12 -2.58 6.59
C LYS A 125 20.60 -1.37 7.39
N GLN A 126 19.73 -0.36 7.59
CA GLN A 126 20.06 0.81 8.41
C GLN A 126 20.31 0.41 9.87
N LEU A 127 19.41 -0.36 10.49
CA LEU A 127 19.54 -0.76 11.90
C LEU A 127 20.77 -1.60 12.17
N ASN A 128 21.08 -2.57 11.30
CA ASN A 128 22.27 -3.41 11.43
C ASN A 128 23.57 -2.61 11.21
N ALA A 129 23.52 -1.45 10.56
CA ALA A 129 24.67 -0.56 10.44
C ALA A 129 24.87 0.31 11.71
N GLU A 130 23.78 0.68 12.39
CA GLU A 130 23.78 1.54 13.58
C GLU A 130 24.03 0.76 14.89
N GLN A 131 23.51 -0.46 15.03
CA GLN A 131 23.56 -1.23 16.28
C GLN A 131 24.23 -2.60 16.08
N GLN A 132 25.29 -2.87 16.85
CA GLN A 132 26.00 -4.15 16.82
C GLN A 132 25.43 -5.21 17.76
N SER A 133 24.64 -4.82 18.78
CA SER A 133 24.18 -5.75 19.83
C SER A 133 22.99 -6.62 19.43
N HIS A 134 22.22 -6.23 18.41
CA HIS A 134 21.09 -7.01 17.90
C HIS A 134 21.21 -7.17 16.40
N ARG A 135 20.73 -8.29 15.87
CA ARG A 135 20.62 -8.50 14.42
C ARG A 135 19.17 -8.39 13.97
N PHE A 136 18.92 -7.48 13.04
CA PHE A 136 17.59 -7.23 12.47
C PHE A 136 17.42 -7.99 11.16
N ILE A 137 16.38 -8.82 11.08
CA ILE A 137 16.14 -9.74 9.97
C ILE A 137 14.84 -9.33 9.26
N PRO A 138 14.89 -9.02 7.94
CA PRO A 138 13.70 -8.66 7.18
C PRO A 138 12.88 -9.92 6.87
N VAL A 139 11.58 -9.87 7.18
CA VAL A 139 10.63 -10.98 6.94
C VAL A 139 9.46 -10.49 6.09
N PHE A 140 9.13 -11.25 5.04
CA PHE A 140 7.91 -11.10 4.26
C PHE A 140 6.90 -12.19 4.65
N TRP A 141 5.78 -11.76 5.22
CA TRP A 141 4.66 -12.61 5.62
C TRP A 141 3.71 -12.83 4.45
N LEU A 142 3.50 -14.09 4.07
CA LEU A 142 2.49 -14.45 3.07
C LEU A 142 1.11 -14.49 3.72
N ALA A 143 0.16 -13.68 3.24
CA ALA A 143 -1.25 -13.80 3.64
C ALA A 143 -1.94 -14.94 2.86
N SER A 144 -1.35 -16.15 2.90
CA SER A 144 -1.75 -17.35 2.15
C SER A 144 -3.15 -17.85 2.52
N GLU A 145 -3.57 -17.59 3.76
CA GLU A 145 -4.87 -18.01 4.26
C GLU A 145 -6.04 -17.13 3.79
N ASP A 146 -5.77 -16.00 3.13
CA ASP A 146 -6.85 -15.15 2.60
C ASP A 146 -7.51 -15.80 1.38
N HIS A 147 -8.75 -15.41 1.09
CA HIS A 147 -9.62 -16.01 0.07
C HIS A 147 -10.12 -14.98 -0.95
N ASP A 148 -9.68 -13.72 -0.87
CA ASP A 148 -10.06 -12.68 -1.80
C ASP A 148 -9.31 -12.82 -3.14
N LEU A 149 -9.77 -13.76 -3.96
CA LEU A 149 -9.24 -13.97 -5.31
C LEU A 149 -9.45 -12.73 -6.20
N GLN A 150 -10.50 -11.94 -5.96
CA GLN A 150 -10.80 -10.75 -6.79
C GLN A 150 -9.74 -9.67 -6.61
N GLU A 151 -9.22 -9.51 -5.39
CA GLU A 151 -8.13 -8.56 -5.11
C GLU A 151 -6.80 -8.96 -5.77
N ILE A 152 -6.55 -10.26 -5.95
CA ILE A 152 -5.24 -10.74 -6.43
C ILE A 152 -5.18 -11.13 -7.90
N LYS A 153 -6.31 -11.41 -8.56
CA LYS A 153 -6.31 -12.01 -9.91
C LYS A 153 -5.90 -11.05 -11.05
N GLU A 154 -5.85 -9.74 -10.80
CA GLU A 154 -5.58 -8.73 -11.83
C GLU A 154 -4.19 -8.11 -11.71
N LEU A 155 -3.57 -7.85 -12.86
CA LEU A 155 -2.29 -7.19 -13.00
C LEU A 155 -2.42 -6.03 -13.99
N HIS A 156 -2.16 -4.80 -13.54
CA HIS A 156 -2.21 -3.63 -14.43
C HIS A 156 -0.82 -3.22 -14.92
N LEU A 157 -0.68 -3.10 -16.23
CA LEU A 157 0.56 -2.77 -16.95
C LEU A 157 0.27 -1.65 -17.96
N SER A 158 0.69 -0.43 -17.66
CA SER A 158 0.69 0.69 -18.60
C SER A 158 -0.64 0.85 -19.38
N GLY A 159 -1.78 0.79 -18.67
CA GLY A 159 -3.12 0.95 -19.24
C GLY A 159 -3.77 -0.33 -19.80
N LYS A 160 -3.13 -1.49 -19.67
CA LYS A 160 -3.73 -2.80 -19.91
C LYS A 160 -3.86 -3.58 -18.61
N SER A 161 -4.90 -4.41 -18.51
CA SER A 161 -5.07 -5.36 -17.40
C SER A 161 -4.91 -6.77 -17.93
N LEU A 162 -4.15 -7.60 -17.22
CA LEU A 162 -4.09 -9.04 -17.41
C LEU A 162 -4.80 -9.70 -16.24
N THR A 163 -5.57 -10.76 -16.51
CA THR A 163 -6.38 -11.43 -15.49
C THR A 163 -6.01 -12.91 -15.45
N TRP A 164 -5.64 -13.39 -14.27
CA TRP A 164 -5.48 -14.81 -14.01
C TRP A 164 -6.84 -15.51 -14.06
N GLN A 165 -7.01 -16.41 -15.03
CA GLN A 165 -8.23 -17.18 -15.21
C GLN A 165 -8.19 -18.43 -14.35
N THR A 166 -9.02 -18.49 -13.30
CA THR A 166 -9.16 -19.66 -12.44
C THR A 166 -10.55 -19.70 -11.80
N GLU A 167 -11.05 -20.92 -11.58
CA GLU A 167 -12.33 -21.18 -10.89
C GLU A 167 -12.14 -21.74 -9.47
N GLN A 168 -10.89 -21.80 -8.99
CA GLN A 168 -10.56 -22.29 -7.66
C GLN A 168 -11.15 -21.39 -6.57
N ALA A 169 -11.51 -21.98 -5.43
CA ALA A 169 -12.05 -21.28 -4.28
C ALA A 169 -11.29 -21.65 -3.00
N GLY A 170 -11.53 -20.89 -1.92
CA GLY A 170 -10.87 -21.11 -0.63
C GLY A 170 -9.58 -20.32 -0.46
N PRO A 171 -8.65 -20.78 0.40
CA PRO A 171 -7.41 -20.08 0.70
C PRO A 171 -6.52 -19.96 -0.54
N THR A 172 -6.22 -18.72 -0.93
CA THR A 172 -5.43 -18.38 -2.12
C THR A 172 -4.08 -19.07 -2.14
N GLY A 173 -3.41 -19.22 -1.00
CA GLY A 173 -2.12 -19.90 -0.91
C GLY A 173 -2.16 -21.39 -1.27
N ARG A 174 -3.31 -22.06 -1.08
CA ARG A 174 -3.51 -23.47 -1.42
C ARG A 174 -3.92 -23.69 -2.87
N MET A 175 -4.32 -22.62 -3.58
CA MET A 175 -4.68 -22.71 -5.00
C MET A 175 -3.46 -23.11 -5.83
N LEU A 176 -3.68 -23.92 -6.85
CA LEU A 176 -2.66 -24.26 -7.84
C LEU A 176 -2.44 -23.10 -8.82
N CYS A 177 -1.22 -22.96 -9.33
CA CYS A 177 -0.86 -21.95 -10.32
C CYS A 177 -1.35 -22.25 -11.76
N SER A 178 -2.33 -23.15 -11.95
CA SER A 178 -2.94 -23.40 -13.25
C SER A 178 -3.53 -22.11 -13.82
N GLY A 179 -3.32 -21.83 -15.12
CA GLY A 179 -3.73 -20.59 -15.78
C GLY A 179 -2.74 -19.43 -15.67
N LEU A 180 -1.76 -19.48 -14.75
CA LEU A 180 -0.72 -18.44 -14.66
C LEU A 180 0.31 -18.50 -15.80
N PRO A 181 0.78 -19.67 -16.28
CA PRO A 181 1.67 -19.71 -17.43
C PRO A 181 1.13 -18.96 -18.66
N GLU A 182 -0.16 -19.08 -18.93
CA GLU A 182 -0.86 -18.39 -20.02
C GLU A 182 -0.86 -16.86 -19.80
N MET A 183 -1.16 -16.42 -18.57
CA MET A 183 -1.06 -15.01 -18.18
C MET A 183 0.37 -14.46 -18.35
N LEU A 184 1.41 -15.27 -18.10
CA LEU A 184 2.80 -14.88 -18.31
C LEU A 184 3.17 -14.74 -19.79
N ASP A 185 2.53 -15.49 -20.69
CA ASP A 185 2.70 -15.32 -22.13
C ASP A 185 2.02 -14.05 -22.65
N GLU A 186 0.86 -13.69 -22.10
CA GLU A 186 0.24 -12.39 -22.34
C GLU A 186 1.10 -11.23 -21.82
N LEU A 187 1.69 -11.38 -20.62
CA LEU A 187 2.65 -10.44 -20.04
C LEU A 187 3.85 -10.23 -20.97
N LYS A 188 4.45 -11.31 -21.48
CA LYS A 188 5.55 -11.24 -22.45
C LYS A 188 5.13 -10.48 -23.71
N THR A 189 3.93 -10.74 -24.21
CA THR A 189 3.38 -10.07 -25.40
C THR A 189 3.15 -8.58 -25.14
N ALA A 190 2.67 -8.22 -23.96
CA ALA A 190 2.37 -6.84 -23.59
C ALA A 190 3.64 -5.99 -23.41
N LEU A 191 4.70 -6.54 -22.81
CA LEU A 191 5.92 -5.80 -22.50
C LEU A 191 7.01 -5.94 -23.57
N GLY A 192 6.98 -7.01 -24.36
CA GLY A 192 7.99 -7.31 -25.38
C GLY A 192 9.33 -7.71 -24.76
N THR A 193 10.41 -7.45 -25.48
CA THR A 193 11.80 -7.70 -25.04
C THR A 193 12.38 -6.38 -24.51
N ARG A 194 12.90 -6.38 -23.28
CA ARG A 194 13.47 -5.22 -22.60
C ARG A 194 14.58 -5.66 -21.64
N PRO A 195 15.68 -4.88 -21.51
CA PRO A 195 16.75 -5.19 -20.55
C PRO A 195 16.23 -5.53 -19.15
N GLY A 196 16.74 -6.63 -18.58
CA GLY A 196 16.35 -7.13 -17.25
C GLY A 196 15.03 -7.90 -17.21
N PHE A 197 14.07 -7.58 -18.08
CA PHE A 197 12.74 -8.20 -18.08
C PHE A 197 12.78 -9.69 -18.45
N GLU A 198 13.65 -10.12 -19.38
CA GLU A 198 13.72 -11.52 -19.78
C GLU A 198 14.08 -12.43 -18.61
N LYS A 199 14.98 -11.98 -17.74
CA LYS A 199 15.39 -12.75 -16.57
C LYS A 199 14.25 -12.84 -15.55
N LEU A 200 13.58 -11.73 -15.28
CA LEU A 200 12.41 -11.71 -14.39
C LEU A 200 11.28 -12.59 -14.91
N LEU A 201 11.04 -12.60 -16.23
CA LEU A 201 10.06 -13.46 -16.87
C LEU A 201 10.42 -14.94 -16.74
N GLU A 202 11.71 -15.28 -16.86
CA GLU A 202 12.19 -16.64 -16.61
C GLU A 202 11.94 -17.05 -15.15
N ASP A 203 12.26 -16.19 -14.18
CA ASP A 203 12.02 -16.44 -12.77
C ASP A 203 10.53 -16.65 -12.48
N LEU A 204 9.65 -15.84 -13.08
CA LEU A 204 8.20 -15.99 -13.02
C LEU A 204 7.74 -17.35 -13.57
N ARG A 205 8.27 -17.79 -14.71
CA ARG A 205 7.94 -19.08 -15.32
C ARG A 205 8.43 -20.26 -14.50
N HIS A 206 9.58 -20.12 -13.84
CA HIS A 206 10.09 -21.14 -12.92
C HIS A 206 9.30 -21.20 -11.61
N ALA A 207 8.76 -20.07 -11.16
CA ALA A 207 7.94 -19.96 -9.96
C ALA A 207 6.50 -20.47 -10.18
N TYR A 208 5.82 -20.02 -11.23
CA TYR A 208 4.40 -20.29 -11.47
C TYR A 208 4.16 -21.53 -12.35
N LYS A 209 4.76 -22.66 -12.00
CA LYS A 209 4.43 -23.95 -12.66
C LYS A 209 3.05 -24.41 -12.20
N SER A 210 2.23 -24.93 -13.13
CA SER A 210 0.82 -25.22 -12.88
C SER A 210 0.51 -26.17 -11.71
N HIS A 211 1.45 -27.05 -11.33
CA HIS A 211 1.28 -28.01 -10.24
C HIS A 211 1.75 -27.49 -8.87
N PHE A 212 2.36 -26.30 -8.81
CA PHE A 212 2.72 -25.67 -7.55
C PHE A 212 1.53 -24.92 -6.96
N SER A 213 1.49 -24.86 -5.62
CA SER A 213 0.59 -23.96 -4.92
C SER A 213 1.03 -22.51 -5.07
N LEU A 214 0.10 -21.57 -4.96
CA LEU A 214 0.37 -20.15 -5.08
C LEU A 214 1.28 -19.67 -3.94
N SER A 215 1.16 -20.23 -2.73
CA SER A 215 2.06 -19.87 -1.63
C SER A 215 3.50 -20.31 -1.89
N PHE A 216 3.68 -21.54 -2.38
CA PHE A 216 4.99 -22.04 -2.79
C PHE A 216 5.58 -21.18 -3.91
N ALA A 217 4.80 -20.92 -4.97
CA ALA A 217 5.25 -20.14 -6.12
C ALA A 217 5.60 -18.70 -5.73
N THR A 218 4.78 -18.05 -4.89
CA THR A 218 5.06 -16.71 -4.37
C THR A 218 6.33 -16.71 -3.53
N ARG A 219 6.50 -17.68 -2.63
CA ARG A 219 7.71 -17.83 -1.81
C ARG A 219 8.96 -17.96 -2.68
N LYS A 220 8.89 -18.81 -3.72
CA LYS A 220 9.96 -19.01 -4.69
C LYS A 220 10.30 -17.71 -5.41
N LEU A 221 9.31 -17.02 -5.98
CA LEU A 221 9.51 -15.76 -6.70
C LEU A 221 10.16 -14.67 -5.83
N ILE A 222 9.62 -14.45 -4.63
CA ILE A 222 10.12 -13.43 -3.72
C ILE A 222 11.55 -13.77 -3.25
N HIS A 223 11.86 -15.05 -3.04
CA HIS A 223 13.23 -15.50 -2.75
C HIS A 223 14.19 -15.22 -3.91
N GLU A 224 13.81 -15.54 -5.16
CA GLU A 224 14.66 -15.28 -6.33
C GLU A 224 14.97 -13.78 -6.48
N TRP A 225 13.98 -12.91 -6.25
CA TRP A 225 14.16 -11.47 -6.44
C TRP A 225 14.84 -10.76 -5.26
N PHE A 226 14.58 -11.19 -4.02
CA PHE A 226 14.99 -10.43 -2.82
C PHE A 226 15.84 -11.22 -1.84
N GLY A 227 16.07 -12.52 -2.06
CA GLY A 227 16.87 -13.38 -1.19
C GLY A 227 18.30 -12.87 -1.05
N GLN A 228 18.92 -12.33 -2.10
CA GLN A 228 20.28 -11.76 -2.03
C GLN A 228 20.37 -10.58 -1.05
N ALA A 229 19.27 -9.88 -0.79
CA ALA A 229 19.19 -8.83 0.21
C ALA A 229 18.85 -9.36 1.62
N GLY A 230 18.81 -10.68 1.81
CA GLY A 230 18.58 -11.36 3.08
C GLY A 230 17.11 -11.48 3.48
N LEU A 231 16.16 -11.20 2.60
CA LEU A 231 14.74 -11.34 2.92
C LEU A 231 14.38 -12.80 3.21
N LEU A 232 13.80 -13.04 4.40
CA LEU A 232 13.15 -14.30 4.71
C LEU A 232 11.68 -14.25 4.30
N VAL A 233 11.15 -15.31 3.71
CA VAL A 233 9.73 -15.41 3.35
C VAL A 233 9.08 -16.50 4.19
N LEU A 234 8.02 -16.15 4.90
CA LEU A 234 7.29 -17.05 5.80
C LEU A 234 5.86 -17.26 5.29
N ASP A 235 5.50 -18.51 5.01
CA ASP A 235 4.11 -18.94 4.94
C ASP A 235 3.63 -19.36 6.35
N PRO A 236 2.70 -18.63 6.98
CA PRO A 236 2.25 -18.92 8.34
C PRO A 236 1.15 -19.99 8.39
N ASP A 237 0.66 -20.51 7.26
CA ASP A 237 -0.33 -21.60 7.19
C ASP A 237 0.34 -22.96 7.49
N ALA A 238 0.85 -23.10 8.71
CA ALA A 238 1.51 -24.31 9.20
C ALA A 238 0.92 -24.74 10.56
N ALA A 239 0.60 -26.03 10.70
CA ALA A 239 -0.06 -26.57 11.89
C ALA A 239 0.71 -26.29 13.19
N GLU A 240 2.03 -26.42 13.19
CA GLU A 240 2.87 -26.20 14.37
C GLU A 240 2.91 -24.72 14.79
N LEU A 241 2.95 -23.80 13.83
CA LEU A 241 2.85 -22.36 14.12
C LEU A 241 1.47 -22.02 14.69
N LYS A 242 0.40 -22.56 14.10
CA LYS A 242 -0.98 -22.38 14.59
C LYS A 242 -1.18 -22.93 15.99
N ARG A 243 -0.52 -24.04 16.33
CA ARG A 243 -0.53 -24.60 17.69
C ARG A 243 0.04 -23.62 18.72
N SER A 244 1.09 -22.87 18.35
CA SER A 244 1.66 -21.82 19.22
C SER A 244 0.68 -20.66 19.47
N PHE A 245 -0.31 -20.47 18.58
CA PHE A 245 -1.32 -19.43 18.68
C PHE A 245 -2.65 -19.90 19.29
N LEU A 246 -2.76 -21.20 19.63
CA LEU A 246 -3.96 -21.82 20.16
C LEU A 246 -4.55 -21.10 21.39
N PRO A 247 -3.77 -20.63 22.39
CA PRO A 247 -4.32 -19.94 23.55
C PRO A 247 -5.10 -18.66 23.20
N VAL A 248 -4.65 -17.93 22.17
CA VAL A 248 -5.32 -16.72 21.68
C VAL A 248 -6.61 -17.09 20.95
N MET A 249 -6.57 -18.10 20.07
CA MET A 249 -7.75 -18.56 19.32
C MET A 249 -8.86 -19.08 20.25
N GLN A 250 -8.50 -19.91 21.23
CA GLN A 250 -9.45 -20.46 22.21
C GLN A 250 -10.06 -19.34 23.06
N ARG A 251 -9.25 -18.37 23.51
CA ARG A 251 -9.76 -17.24 24.29
C ARG A 251 -10.70 -16.35 23.48
N ASP A 252 -10.33 -16.01 22.25
CA ASP A 252 -11.17 -15.16 21.38
C ASP A 252 -12.55 -15.80 21.18
N ALA A 253 -12.60 -17.08 20.81
CA ALA A 253 -13.86 -17.80 20.61
C ALA A 253 -14.67 -17.90 21.91
N ALA A 254 -14.04 -18.31 23.03
CA ALA A 254 -14.74 -18.58 24.28
C ALA A 254 -15.21 -17.32 25.02
N ARG A 255 -14.42 -16.24 25.00
CA ARG A 255 -14.70 -15.03 25.79
C ARG A 255 -15.27 -13.88 24.99
N GLN A 256 -14.95 -13.80 23.70
CA GLN A 256 -15.49 -12.77 22.79
C GLN A 256 -15.23 -11.33 23.28
N GLU A 257 -14.11 -11.11 23.98
CA GLU A 257 -13.75 -9.84 24.62
C GLU A 257 -13.08 -8.84 23.64
N ALA A 258 -12.71 -9.29 22.43
CA ALA A 258 -11.98 -8.47 21.46
C ALA A 258 -12.71 -7.16 21.08
N PRO A 259 -14.04 -7.13 20.85
CA PRO A 259 -14.76 -5.88 20.57
C PRO A 259 -14.66 -4.87 21.73
N GLN A 260 -14.83 -5.33 22.97
CA GLN A 260 -14.72 -4.46 24.14
C GLN A 260 -13.30 -3.93 24.31
N ALA A 261 -12.30 -4.78 24.06
CA ALA A 261 -10.90 -4.40 24.14
C ALA A 261 -10.52 -3.35 23.07
N ALA A 262 -10.99 -3.51 21.83
CA ALA A 262 -10.77 -2.52 20.77
C ALA A 262 -11.50 -1.19 21.04
N ALA A 263 -12.73 -1.26 21.55
CA ALA A 263 -13.56 -0.10 21.86
C ALA A 263 -12.88 0.89 22.84
N LYS A 264 -11.93 0.41 23.67
CA LYS A 264 -11.10 1.24 24.54
C LYS A 264 -10.44 2.41 23.80
N TYR A 265 -9.97 2.18 22.58
CA TYR A 265 -9.25 3.17 21.77
C TYR A 265 -10.05 3.67 20.56
N GLU A 266 -11.02 2.90 20.05
CA GLU A 266 -11.84 3.30 18.91
C GLU A 266 -12.61 4.61 19.14
N LYS A 267 -13.08 4.86 20.37
CA LYS A 267 -13.81 6.10 20.70
C LYS A 267 -12.96 7.34 20.44
N GLU A 268 -11.67 7.33 20.81
CA GLU A 268 -10.78 8.46 20.55
C GLU A 268 -10.41 8.54 19.07
N LEU A 269 -10.00 7.41 18.46
CA LEU A 269 -9.63 7.36 17.04
C LEU A 269 -10.75 7.88 16.13
N SER A 270 -11.99 7.51 16.40
CA SER A 270 -13.16 7.91 15.59
C SER A 270 -13.46 9.42 15.62
N THR A 271 -12.96 10.16 16.64
CA THR A 271 -13.05 11.63 16.63
C THR A 271 -12.10 12.29 15.64
N HIS A 272 -11.08 11.56 15.19
CA HIS A 272 -10.07 12.04 14.24
C HIS A 272 -10.26 11.50 12.82
N GLY A 273 -11.18 10.56 12.58
CA GLY A 273 -11.46 10.06 11.24
C GLY A 273 -12.21 8.73 11.20
N SER A 274 -12.50 8.25 9.99
CA SER A 274 -13.14 6.95 9.81
C SER A 274 -12.18 5.81 10.14
N LEU A 275 -12.73 4.76 10.74
CA LEU A 275 -12.01 3.56 11.10
C LEU A 275 -12.24 2.47 10.04
N PRO A 276 -11.18 1.87 9.47
CA PRO A 276 -11.30 0.88 8.41
C PRO A 276 -11.70 -0.53 8.88
N LEU A 277 -11.76 -0.77 10.18
CA LEU A 277 -11.92 -2.12 10.76
C LEU A 277 -13.15 -2.17 11.65
N SER A 278 -13.87 -3.29 11.60
CA SER A 278 -14.92 -3.63 12.55
C SER A 278 -14.53 -4.93 13.25
N VAL A 279 -14.38 -4.88 14.57
CA VAL A 279 -14.00 -6.03 15.41
C VAL A 279 -15.22 -6.86 15.74
N ARG A 280 -15.13 -8.17 15.53
CA ARG A 280 -16.24 -9.12 15.73
C ARG A 280 -16.09 -9.85 17.06
N SER A 281 -17.17 -10.50 17.50
CA SER A 281 -17.16 -11.36 18.69
C SER A 281 -16.24 -12.56 18.52
N VAL A 282 -16.24 -13.19 17.34
CA VAL A 282 -15.32 -14.27 16.96
C VAL A 282 -14.53 -13.83 15.74
N ASN A 283 -13.21 -13.89 15.83
CA ASN A 283 -12.28 -13.34 14.85
C ASN A 283 -11.53 -14.44 14.08
N LEU A 284 -12.17 -15.59 13.93
CA LEU A 284 -11.63 -16.79 13.31
C LEU A 284 -12.49 -17.25 12.13
N PHE A 285 -11.83 -17.89 11.16
CA PHE A 285 -12.45 -18.66 10.10
C PHE A 285 -12.08 -20.13 10.23
N TYR A 286 -12.97 -21.00 9.78
CA TYR A 286 -12.73 -22.41 9.56
C TYR A 286 -12.31 -22.65 8.10
N LEU A 287 -11.12 -23.23 7.91
CA LEU A 287 -10.45 -23.45 6.65
C LEU A 287 -10.63 -24.90 6.18
N GLY A 288 -10.87 -25.05 4.88
CA GLY A 288 -10.71 -26.30 4.15
C GLY A 288 -10.07 -26.01 2.79
N GLU A 289 -9.83 -27.05 2.00
CA GLU A 289 -9.15 -26.92 0.70
C GLU A 289 -9.87 -25.98 -0.29
N GLN A 290 -11.20 -25.91 -0.21
CA GLN A 290 -12.03 -25.14 -1.15
C GLN A 290 -12.88 -24.06 -0.46
N PHE A 291 -12.65 -23.81 0.84
CA PHE A 291 -13.45 -22.85 1.58
C PHE A 291 -12.69 -22.20 2.72
N ARG A 292 -13.11 -20.96 3.03
CA ARG A 292 -12.75 -20.27 4.26
C ARG A 292 -14.02 -19.64 4.81
N LEU A 293 -14.51 -20.20 5.91
CA LEU A 293 -15.85 -19.91 6.43
C LEU A 293 -15.74 -19.17 7.73
N ARG A 294 -16.45 -18.04 7.85
CA ARG A 294 -16.44 -17.28 9.10
C ARG A 294 -17.10 -18.13 10.18
N ILE A 295 -16.51 -18.14 11.37
CA ILE A 295 -17.13 -18.76 12.55
C ILE A 295 -17.93 -17.67 13.26
N ASP A 296 -19.22 -17.93 13.49
CA ASP A 296 -20.13 -17.05 14.20
C ASP A 296 -20.56 -17.72 15.52
N ALA A 297 -20.60 -16.93 16.60
CA ALA A 297 -21.22 -17.36 17.85
C ALA A 297 -22.75 -17.36 17.72
N VAL A 298 -23.39 -18.41 18.24
CA VAL A 298 -24.84 -18.62 18.26
C VAL A 298 -25.27 -19.03 19.68
N PRO A 299 -26.57 -18.99 20.05
CA PRO A 299 -27.01 -19.30 21.41
C PRO A 299 -26.52 -20.65 21.95
N ASP A 300 -26.43 -21.67 21.09
CA ASP A 300 -26.06 -23.04 21.46
C ASP A 300 -24.59 -23.39 21.13
N GLY A 301 -23.73 -22.40 20.84
CA GLY A 301 -22.31 -22.62 20.55
C GLY A 301 -21.81 -21.81 19.35
N PHE A 302 -21.26 -22.50 18.35
CA PHE A 302 -20.61 -21.88 17.19
C PHE A 302 -21.08 -22.53 15.89
N ARG A 303 -21.11 -21.75 14.82
CA ARG A 303 -21.49 -22.24 13.48
C ARG A 303 -20.75 -21.49 12.39
N THR A 304 -20.47 -22.15 11.28
CA THR A 304 -19.93 -21.47 10.10
C THR A 304 -20.99 -20.60 9.41
N SER A 305 -20.54 -19.56 8.70
CA SER A 305 -21.40 -18.60 8.00
C SER A 305 -22.32 -19.23 6.95
N ASP A 306 -21.98 -20.42 6.45
CA ASP A 306 -22.79 -21.20 5.50
C ASP A 306 -23.55 -22.37 6.17
N HIS A 307 -23.46 -22.48 7.49
CA HIS A 307 -24.14 -23.48 8.30
C HIS A 307 -23.73 -24.95 8.07
N ARG A 308 -22.61 -25.20 7.36
CA ARG A 308 -22.11 -26.56 7.15
C ARG A 308 -21.51 -27.21 8.39
N PHE A 309 -20.96 -26.43 9.31
CA PHE A 309 -20.31 -26.92 10.52
C PHE A 309 -20.84 -26.22 11.75
N SER A 310 -21.01 -26.96 12.83
CA SER A 310 -21.46 -26.46 14.13
C SER A 310 -20.78 -27.20 15.27
N TRP A 311 -20.53 -26.48 16.36
CA TRP A 311 -19.83 -27.00 17.53
C TRP A 311 -20.43 -26.42 18.81
N THR A 312 -20.43 -27.20 19.91
CA THR A 312 -20.44 -26.62 21.26
C THR A 312 -19.08 -25.95 21.55
N SER A 313 -18.98 -25.23 22.67
CA SER A 313 -17.70 -24.62 23.06
C SER A 313 -16.60 -25.66 23.27
N GLU A 314 -16.92 -26.79 23.90
CA GLU A 314 -15.99 -27.88 24.15
C GLU A 314 -15.56 -28.55 22.84
N GLN A 315 -16.52 -28.77 21.93
CA GLN A 315 -16.23 -29.35 20.62
C GLN A 315 -15.35 -28.46 19.76
N LEU A 316 -15.58 -27.14 19.78
CA LEU A 316 -14.75 -26.19 19.03
C LEU A 316 -13.32 -26.16 19.58
N GLY A 317 -13.18 -26.15 20.92
CA GLY A 317 -11.87 -26.20 21.57
C GLY A 317 -11.09 -27.48 21.22
N ALA A 318 -11.76 -28.63 21.26
CA ALA A 318 -11.18 -29.91 20.87
C ALA A 318 -10.78 -29.96 19.38
N GLU A 319 -11.60 -29.38 18.48
CA GLU A 319 -11.27 -29.27 17.05
C GLU A 319 -10.03 -28.39 16.84
N MET A 320 -9.91 -27.27 17.56
CA MET A 320 -8.72 -26.40 17.50
C MET A 320 -7.45 -27.09 18.00
N GLU A 321 -7.55 -27.91 19.04
CA GLU A 321 -6.43 -28.69 19.57
C GLU A 321 -5.97 -29.78 18.59
N ALA A 322 -6.93 -30.50 18.00
CA ALA A 322 -6.65 -31.59 17.08
C ALA A 322 -6.19 -31.09 15.69
N PHE A 323 -6.78 -30.00 15.19
CA PHE A 323 -6.57 -29.51 13.82
C PHE A 323 -6.37 -27.98 13.77
N PRO A 324 -5.32 -27.42 14.41
CA PRO A 324 -5.11 -25.97 14.47
C PRO A 324 -4.94 -25.30 13.09
N GLN A 325 -4.43 -26.04 12.09
CA GLN A 325 -4.32 -25.60 10.69
C GLN A 325 -5.66 -25.40 9.96
N ARG A 326 -6.78 -25.80 10.57
CA ARG A 326 -8.12 -25.49 10.07
C ARG A 326 -8.62 -24.14 10.56
N PHE A 327 -7.86 -23.39 11.36
CA PHE A 327 -8.29 -22.12 11.91
C PHE A 327 -7.44 -20.95 11.38
N SER A 328 -8.13 -20.00 10.76
CA SER A 328 -7.52 -18.78 10.23
C SER A 328 -7.89 -17.56 11.05
N PRO A 329 -6.95 -16.76 11.54
CA PRO A 329 -7.26 -15.45 12.08
C PRO A 329 -7.74 -14.51 10.96
N ASN A 330 -8.74 -13.69 11.29
CA ASN A 330 -9.10 -12.56 10.44
C ASN A 330 -8.09 -11.40 10.61
N VAL A 331 -8.41 -10.24 10.04
CA VAL A 331 -7.60 -9.02 10.13
C VAL A 331 -7.34 -8.52 11.57
N VAL A 332 -8.19 -8.87 12.54
CA VAL A 332 -8.03 -8.54 13.98
C VAL A 332 -6.95 -9.41 14.61
N LEU A 333 -7.04 -10.74 14.45
CA LEU A 333 -6.12 -11.67 15.11
C LEU A 333 -4.83 -11.93 14.33
N ARG A 334 -4.77 -11.63 13.03
CA ARG A 334 -3.56 -11.84 12.21
C ARG A 334 -2.34 -11.07 12.77
N PRO A 335 -2.46 -9.77 13.15
CA PRO A 335 -1.40 -9.04 13.85
C PRO A 335 -0.91 -9.74 15.12
N LEU A 336 -1.83 -10.27 15.93
CA LEU A 336 -1.48 -10.99 17.16
C LEU A 336 -0.75 -12.29 16.82
N TYR A 337 -1.23 -13.04 15.82
CA TYR A 337 -0.59 -14.27 15.38
C TYR A 337 0.84 -14.03 14.92
N GLN A 338 1.06 -12.99 14.09
CA GLN A 338 2.40 -12.59 13.67
C GLN A 338 3.30 -12.29 14.87
N GLN A 339 2.79 -11.56 15.87
CA GLN A 339 3.56 -11.19 17.05
C GLN A 339 3.78 -12.32 18.06
N SER A 340 2.92 -13.35 18.05
CA SER A 340 3.12 -14.54 18.88
C SER A 340 4.22 -15.46 18.36
N ILE A 341 4.52 -15.45 17.05
CA ILE A 341 5.45 -16.41 16.44
C ILE A 341 6.75 -15.78 15.93
N LEU A 342 6.87 -14.45 15.90
CA LEU A 342 8.07 -13.74 15.45
C LEU A 342 8.57 -12.77 16.52
N PRO A 343 9.90 -12.69 16.78
CA PRO A 343 10.48 -11.65 17.63
C PRO A 343 10.48 -10.28 16.93
N ASN A 344 9.27 -9.78 16.64
CA ASN A 344 9.03 -8.76 15.64
C ASN A 344 8.88 -7.35 16.24
N VAL A 345 9.99 -6.63 16.24
CA VAL A 345 10.07 -5.28 16.83
C VAL A 345 9.34 -4.23 16.02
N ALA A 346 9.13 -4.46 14.72
CA ALA A 346 8.49 -3.51 13.85
C ALA A 346 7.62 -4.16 12.78
N TYR A 347 6.50 -3.51 12.49
CA TYR A 347 5.64 -3.87 11.37
C TYR A 347 5.60 -2.72 10.37
N ILE A 348 5.96 -3.02 9.13
CA ILE A 348 5.90 -2.10 8.01
C ILE A 348 4.61 -2.34 7.25
N GLY A 349 3.67 -1.40 7.35
CA GLY A 349 2.35 -1.47 6.76
C GLY A 349 2.05 -0.31 5.82
N GLY A 350 0.98 -0.44 5.03
CA GLY A 350 0.37 0.68 4.33
C GLY A 350 -0.38 1.62 5.28
N PRO A 351 -0.86 2.77 4.77
CA PRO A 351 -1.55 3.78 5.58
C PRO A 351 -2.77 3.25 6.34
N SER A 352 -3.62 2.44 5.67
CA SER A 352 -4.79 1.82 6.31
C SER A 352 -4.40 0.75 7.33
N GLU A 353 -3.28 0.05 7.10
CA GLU A 353 -2.75 -0.93 8.04
C GLU A 353 -2.33 -0.25 9.35
N VAL A 354 -1.56 0.83 9.27
CA VAL A 354 -1.19 1.61 10.48
C VAL A 354 -2.43 2.00 11.28
N VAL A 355 -3.47 2.53 10.62
CA VAL A 355 -4.70 2.96 11.30
C VAL A 355 -5.45 1.81 11.97
N TYR A 356 -5.55 0.63 11.33
CA TYR A 356 -6.22 -0.49 12.01
C TYR A 356 -5.37 -1.11 13.11
N TRP A 357 -4.04 -1.14 12.99
CA TRP A 357 -3.18 -1.61 14.08
C TRP A 357 -3.37 -0.76 15.34
N LEU A 358 -3.59 0.56 15.20
CA LEU A 358 -3.92 1.44 16.33
C LEU A 358 -5.22 1.00 17.05
N GLN A 359 -6.25 0.60 16.30
CA GLN A 359 -7.52 0.09 16.88
C GLN A 359 -7.30 -1.19 17.69
N LEU A 360 -6.32 -2.01 17.29
CA LEU A 360 -6.02 -3.28 17.92
C LEU A 360 -5.19 -3.15 19.20
N ARG A 361 -4.74 -1.95 19.58
CA ARG A 361 -3.89 -1.76 20.77
C ARG A 361 -4.47 -2.43 22.02
N GLY A 362 -5.79 -2.28 22.24
CA GLY A 362 -6.46 -2.89 23.40
C GLY A 362 -6.57 -4.42 23.29
N VAL A 363 -6.66 -4.96 22.08
CA VAL A 363 -6.66 -6.42 21.85
C VAL A 363 -5.27 -7.01 22.14
N PHE A 364 -4.19 -6.31 21.80
CA PHE A 364 -2.83 -6.71 22.21
C PHE A 364 -2.68 -6.71 23.74
N GLU A 365 -3.21 -5.70 24.43
CA GLU A 365 -3.21 -5.65 25.91
C GLU A 365 -4.02 -6.81 26.53
N LEU A 366 -5.18 -7.15 25.95
CA LEU A 366 -6.02 -8.26 26.39
C LEU A 366 -5.28 -9.60 26.41
N HIS A 367 -4.38 -9.81 25.45
CA HIS A 367 -3.64 -11.05 25.27
C HIS A 367 -2.21 -11.02 25.83
N ASP A 368 -1.79 -9.90 26.43
CA ASP A 368 -0.41 -9.71 26.92
C ASP A 368 0.65 -9.97 25.84
N ILE A 369 0.39 -9.49 24.62
CA ILE A 369 1.30 -9.60 23.47
C ILE A 369 1.97 -8.26 23.22
N ALA A 370 3.29 -8.27 23.05
CA ALA A 370 4.07 -7.08 22.75
C ALA A 370 3.57 -6.37 21.47
N PHE A 371 3.42 -5.05 21.56
CA PHE A 371 2.99 -4.23 20.43
C PHE A 371 4.23 -3.67 19.70
N PRO A 372 4.39 -3.90 18.39
CA PRO A 372 5.57 -3.45 17.65
C PRO A 372 5.59 -1.96 17.42
N VAL A 373 6.74 -1.44 16.99
CA VAL A 373 6.79 -0.16 16.27
C VAL A 373 6.02 -0.30 14.96
N LEU A 374 5.05 0.58 14.72
CA LEU A 374 4.38 0.68 13.42
C LEU A 374 5.14 1.66 12.54
N LEU A 375 5.45 1.26 11.32
CA LEU A 375 6.02 2.15 10.32
C LEU A 375 5.19 2.11 9.05
N PRO A 376 4.83 3.27 8.46
CA PRO A 376 4.40 3.27 7.08
C PRO A 376 5.56 2.81 6.22
N ARG A 377 5.28 1.95 5.25
CA ARG A 377 6.24 1.72 4.16
C ARG A 377 6.52 3.02 3.41
N ALA A 378 7.65 3.05 2.72
CA ALA A 378 7.94 4.11 1.76
C ALA A 378 6.80 4.24 0.74
N GLN A 379 6.48 5.49 0.44
CA GLN A 379 5.46 5.88 -0.54
C GLN A 379 6.21 6.43 -1.74
N ALA A 380 5.91 5.93 -2.94
CA ALA A 380 6.61 6.39 -4.13
C ALA A 380 5.73 6.39 -5.39
N VAL A 381 6.13 7.24 -6.33
CA VAL A 381 5.61 7.29 -7.68
C VAL A 381 6.81 7.20 -8.61
N LEU A 382 6.73 6.33 -9.61
CA LEU A 382 7.72 6.14 -10.64
C LEU A 382 7.35 7.01 -11.85
N VAL A 383 8.27 7.85 -12.28
CA VAL A 383 8.10 8.73 -13.45
C VAL A 383 9.27 8.56 -14.39
N ASP A 384 8.97 8.39 -15.67
CA ASP A 384 10.02 8.27 -16.67
C ASP A 384 10.82 9.57 -16.79
N ASN A 385 12.11 9.42 -17.08
CA ASN A 385 13.01 10.55 -17.27
C ASN A 385 12.44 11.64 -18.21
N SER A 386 11.86 11.24 -19.34
CA SER A 386 11.35 12.17 -20.36
C SER A 386 10.26 13.08 -19.79
N MET A 387 9.30 12.51 -19.06
CA MET A 387 8.22 13.24 -18.39
C MET A 387 8.79 14.19 -17.34
N TYR A 388 9.71 13.72 -16.50
CA TYR A 388 10.33 14.51 -15.44
C TYR A 388 11.05 15.75 -16.01
N GLU A 389 11.91 15.58 -17.01
CA GLU A 389 12.63 16.69 -17.63
C GLU A 389 11.69 17.69 -18.32
N LYS A 390 10.64 17.22 -18.99
CA LYS A 390 9.69 18.12 -19.64
C LYS A 390 8.90 18.94 -18.62
N PHE A 391 8.47 18.33 -17.52
CA PHE A 391 7.75 19.03 -16.46
C PHE A 391 8.64 20.10 -15.79
N GLN A 392 9.91 19.78 -15.55
CA GLN A 392 10.89 20.76 -15.06
C GLN A 392 11.18 21.89 -16.07
N ARG A 393 11.30 21.59 -17.36
CA ARG A 393 11.47 22.62 -18.41
C ARG A 393 10.28 23.58 -18.51
N MET A 394 9.10 23.15 -18.07
CA MET A 394 7.92 24.03 -17.95
C MET A 394 7.98 24.95 -16.73
N GLY A 395 9.01 24.82 -15.88
CA GLY A 395 9.19 25.59 -14.66
C GLY A 395 8.54 24.97 -13.42
N PHE A 396 8.01 23.74 -13.53
CA PHE A 396 7.35 23.06 -12.42
C PHE A 396 8.30 22.14 -11.63
N SER A 397 8.22 22.18 -10.30
CA SER A 397 9.06 21.40 -9.38
C SER A 397 8.44 21.24 -7.99
N GLY A 398 8.99 20.34 -7.15
CA GLY A 398 8.55 20.19 -5.76
C GLY A 398 7.06 19.88 -5.64
N ASN A 399 6.33 20.68 -4.86
CA ASN A 399 4.91 20.45 -4.61
C ASN A 399 4.01 20.63 -5.85
N ASP A 400 4.53 21.21 -6.95
CA ASP A 400 3.82 21.29 -8.22
C ASP A 400 3.39 19.91 -8.75
N TRP A 401 4.08 18.84 -8.35
CA TRP A 401 3.73 17.45 -8.69
C TRP A 401 2.40 17.00 -8.06
N LEU A 402 1.95 17.62 -6.96
CA LEU A 402 0.70 17.27 -6.28
C LEU A 402 -0.47 18.17 -6.67
N GLU A 403 -0.16 19.30 -7.31
CA GLU A 403 -1.14 20.33 -7.64
C GLU A 403 -2.19 19.84 -8.65
N LYS A 404 -3.38 20.47 -8.61
CA LYS A 404 -4.45 20.13 -9.53
C LYS A 404 -4.10 20.58 -10.95
N PRO A 405 -4.45 19.80 -11.99
CA PRO A 405 -4.13 20.15 -13.37
C PRO A 405 -4.59 21.55 -13.78
N GLU A 406 -5.79 21.98 -13.38
CA GLU A 406 -6.33 23.28 -13.80
C GLU A 406 -5.59 24.46 -13.15
N GLU A 407 -5.03 24.29 -11.96
CA GLU A 407 -4.19 25.30 -11.29
C GLU A 407 -2.82 25.40 -12.00
N LEU A 408 -2.20 24.25 -12.31
CA LEU A 408 -0.98 24.17 -13.13
C LEU A 408 -1.17 24.77 -14.53
N ILE A 409 -2.29 24.47 -15.19
CA ILE A 409 -2.61 25.01 -16.52
C ILE A 409 -2.78 26.53 -16.45
N ALA A 410 -3.47 27.06 -15.42
CA ALA A 410 -3.64 28.49 -15.25
C ALA A 410 -2.28 29.19 -15.03
N ARG A 411 -1.40 28.61 -14.19
CA ARG A 411 -0.03 29.11 -13.98
C ARG A 411 0.80 29.05 -15.26
N TRP A 412 0.73 27.94 -16.00
CA TRP A 412 1.39 27.78 -17.30
C TRP A 412 0.99 28.89 -18.27
N MET A 413 -0.31 29.13 -18.45
CA MET A 413 -0.81 30.19 -19.33
C MET A 413 -0.28 31.56 -18.94
N LYS A 414 -0.28 31.87 -17.63
CA LYS A 414 0.26 33.14 -17.13
C LYS A 414 1.76 33.28 -17.42
N MET A 415 2.56 32.23 -17.24
CA MET A 415 4.00 32.23 -17.55
C MET A 415 4.28 32.45 -19.05
N ARG A 416 3.37 32.03 -19.93
CA ARG A 416 3.43 32.28 -21.38
C ARG A 416 2.96 33.68 -21.78
N GLY A 417 2.58 34.54 -20.83
CA GLY A 417 2.04 35.87 -21.09
C GLY A 417 0.60 35.85 -21.63
N ILE A 418 -0.10 34.73 -21.48
CA ILE A 418 -1.50 34.58 -21.90
C ILE A 418 -2.37 35.05 -20.73
N THR A 419 -2.67 36.36 -20.69
CA THR A 419 -3.47 37.00 -19.65
C THR A 419 -4.76 37.62 -20.19
N THR A 420 -5.74 37.82 -19.30
CA THR A 420 -7.04 38.43 -19.65
C THR A 420 -7.05 39.94 -19.45
N ASP A 421 -5.91 40.56 -19.14
CA ASP A 421 -5.82 41.97 -18.72
C ASP A 421 -6.40 42.93 -19.76
N ALA A 422 -6.24 42.63 -21.06
CA ALA A 422 -6.82 43.42 -22.14
C ALA A 422 -8.37 43.36 -22.16
N PHE A 423 -8.96 42.19 -21.87
CA PHE A 423 -10.41 42.04 -21.73
C PHE A 423 -10.92 42.73 -20.47
N ASP A 424 -10.17 42.63 -19.36
CA ASP A 424 -10.49 43.33 -18.11
C ASP A 424 -10.44 44.86 -18.29
N GLN A 425 -9.46 45.37 -19.02
CA GLN A 425 -9.39 46.78 -19.39
C GLN A 425 -10.54 47.19 -20.31
N ALA A 426 -10.87 46.37 -21.33
CA ALA A 426 -11.99 46.63 -22.23
C ALA A 426 -13.33 46.68 -21.49
N ARG A 427 -13.56 45.77 -20.53
CA ARG A 427 -14.73 45.81 -19.64
C ARG A 427 -14.80 47.11 -18.86
N ARG A 428 -13.70 47.51 -18.21
CA ARG A 428 -13.67 48.75 -17.40
C ARG A 428 -14.03 49.98 -18.24
N LEU A 429 -13.41 50.14 -19.41
CA LEU A 429 -13.68 51.27 -20.30
C LEU A 429 -15.11 51.26 -20.83
N MET A 430 -15.63 50.08 -21.19
CA MET A 430 -17.01 49.93 -21.67
C MET A 430 -18.04 50.22 -20.57
N VAL A 431 -17.81 49.74 -19.34
CA VAL A 431 -18.67 50.02 -18.19
C VAL A 431 -18.75 51.52 -17.96
N GLN A 432 -17.60 52.19 -17.91
CA GLN A 432 -17.54 53.63 -17.71
C GLN A 432 -18.33 54.40 -18.77
N GLY A 433 -18.06 54.15 -20.06
CA GLY A 433 -18.74 54.85 -21.15
C GLY A 433 -20.25 54.57 -21.20
N MET A 434 -20.68 53.34 -20.88
CA MET A 434 -22.10 53.00 -20.83
C MET A 434 -22.79 53.60 -19.61
N ASP A 435 -22.12 53.73 -18.47
CA ASP A 435 -22.70 54.37 -17.28
C ASP A 435 -22.92 55.87 -17.50
N GLU A 436 -21.97 56.55 -18.13
CA GLU A 436 -22.13 57.95 -18.55
C GLU A 436 -23.30 58.13 -19.52
N LEU A 437 -23.40 57.28 -20.55
CA LEU A 437 -24.51 57.30 -21.52
C LEU A 437 -25.86 57.00 -20.87
N THR A 438 -25.92 55.98 -20.02
CA THR A 438 -27.15 55.58 -19.33
C THR A 438 -27.63 56.68 -18.39
N GLY A 439 -26.73 57.34 -17.66
CA GLY A 439 -27.05 58.49 -16.81
C GLY A 439 -27.65 59.66 -17.59
N PHE A 440 -27.11 59.96 -18.77
CA PHE A 440 -27.67 60.98 -19.67
C PHE A 440 -29.08 60.60 -20.19
N MET A 441 -29.27 59.34 -20.59
CA MET A 441 -30.56 58.84 -21.08
C MET A 441 -31.63 58.85 -19.98
N GLU A 442 -31.28 58.42 -18.77
CA GLU A 442 -32.18 58.39 -17.62
C GLU A 442 -32.59 59.78 -17.14
N ALA A 443 -31.71 60.78 -17.30
CA ALA A 443 -32.05 62.18 -17.07
C ALA A 443 -33.06 62.74 -18.10
N THR A 444 -33.18 62.10 -19.26
CA THR A 444 -34.16 62.47 -20.31
C THR A 444 -35.49 61.74 -20.09
N ASP A 445 -35.45 60.41 -19.93
CA ASP A 445 -36.60 59.57 -19.63
C ASP A 445 -36.16 58.25 -18.97
N LYS A 446 -36.90 57.82 -17.95
CA LYS A 446 -36.55 56.62 -17.17
C LYS A 446 -36.57 55.33 -18.01
N THR A 447 -37.51 55.20 -18.96
CA THR A 447 -37.60 54.02 -19.84
C THR A 447 -36.43 53.95 -20.82
N LEU A 448 -35.87 55.10 -21.22
CA LEU A 448 -34.63 55.16 -21.99
C LEU A 448 -33.42 54.72 -21.16
N GLY A 449 -33.37 55.05 -19.86
CA GLY A 449 -32.36 54.54 -18.93
C GLY A 449 -32.37 53.01 -18.82
N ASP A 450 -33.56 52.39 -18.74
CA ASP A 450 -33.69 50.93 -18.72
C ASP A 450 -33.20 50.27 -20.02
N ALA A 451 -33.47 50.89 -21.17
CA ALA A 451 -32.94 50.43 -22.46
C ALA A 451 -31.40 50.51 -22.52
N GLY A 452 -30.80 51.58 -21.98
CA GLY A 452 -29.34 51.74 -21.90
C GLY A 452 -28.67 50.67 -21.03
N ARG A 453 -29.26 50.37 -19.86
CA ARG A 453 -28.80 49.27 -18.98
C ARG A 453 -28.85 47.91 -19.69
N ALA A 454 -29.92 47.65 -20.43
CA ALA A 454 -30.07 46.40 -21.19
C ALA A 454 -29.02 46.27 -22.31
N GLU A 455 -28.67 47.36 -23.00
CA GLU A 455 -27.59 47.37 -23.99
C GLU A 455 -26.21 47.18 -23.33
N LYS A 456 -25.94 47.84 -22.20
CA LYS A 456 -24.70 47.66 -21.43
C LYS A 456 -24.47 46.18 -21.10
N MET A 457 -25.50 45.50 -20.59
CA MET A 457 -25.40 44.07 -20.29
C MET A 457 -25.13 43.21 -21.53
N ARG A 458 -25.77 43.52 -22.67
CA ARG A 458 -25.51 42.80 -23.94
C ARG A 458 -24.08 42.98 -24.43
N LEU A 459 -23.53 44.20 -24.33
CA LEU A 459 -22.16 44.49 -24.74
C LEU A 459 -21.14 43.79 -23.84
N LEU A 460 -21.37 43.78 -22.52
CA LEU A 460 -20.53 43.02 -21.58
C LEU A 460 -20.52 41.52 -21.91
N GLN A 461 -21.69 40.93 -22.15
CA GLN A 461 -21.81 39.54 -22.60
C GLN A 461 -21.06 39.28 -23.93
N SER A 462 -20.97 40.28 -24.80
CA SER A 462 -20.23 40.17 -26.07
C SER A 462 -18.71 40.10 -25.82
N ILE A 463 -18.18 40.93 -24.91
CA ILE A 463 -16.78 40.86 -24.47
C ILE A 463 -16.49 39.48 -23.87
N ASP A 464 -17.37 38.98 -23.00
CA ASP A 464 -17.18 37.67 -22.36
C ASP A 464 -17.13 36.53 -23.39
N LYS A 465 -17.99 36.56 -24.41
CA LYS A 465 -17.95 35.60 -25.53
C LYS A 465 -16.64 35.67 -26.32
N LEU A 466 -16.12 36.88 -26.57
CA LEU A 466 -14.83 37.07 -27.24
C LEU A 466 -13.67 36.55 -26.40
N GLU A 467 -13.70 36.82 -25.09
CA GLU A 467 -12.71 36.31 -24.14
C GLU A 467 -12.72 34.78 -24.10
N GLU A 468 -13.89 34.15 -24.05
CA GLU A 468 -14.00 32.69 -24.09
C GLU A 468 -13.43 32.11 -25.40
N LYS A 469 -13.75 32.72 -26.54
CA LYS A 469 -13.24 32.28 -27.85
C LYS A 469 -11.72 32.43 -27.92
N TRP A 470 -11.18 33.53 -27.39
CA TRP A 470 -9.75 33.76 -27.29
C TRP A 470 -9.08 32.75 -26.35
N LYS A 471 -9.60 32.54 -25.13
CA LYS A 471 -9.12 31.52 -24.18
C LYS A 471 -9.06 30.13 -24.81
N LYS A 472 -10.10 29.74 -25.57
CA LYS A 472 -10.13 28.47 -26.32
C LYS A 472 -9.01 28.39 -27.37
N SER A 473 -8.76 29.47 -28.12
CA SER A 473 -7.68 29.53 -29.10
C SER A 473 -6.30 29.39 -28.44
N GLN A 474 -6.08 30.07 -27.32
CA GLN A 474 -4.82 30.00 -26.58
C GLN A 474 -4.59 28.61 -25.97
N LYS A 475 -5.65 27.99 -25.41
CA LYS A 475 -5.60 26.58 -24.97
C LYS A 475 -5.21 25.64 -26.12
N ARG A 476 -5.70 25.91 -27.34
CA ARG A 476 -5.35 25.10 -28.51
C ARG A 476 -3.89 25.25 -28.95
N SER A 477 -3.29 26.45 -28.83
CA SER A 477 -1.87 26.63 -29.15
C SER A 477 -0.94 25.96 -28.14
N GLU A 478 -1.38 25.81 -26.89
CA GLU A 478 -0.64 25.18 -25.79
C GLU A 478 -1.10 23.74 -25.49
N ASP A 479 -1.82 23.09 -26.42
CA ASP A 479 -2.46 21.79 -26.17
C ASP A 479 -1.44 20.73 -25.74
N GLN A 480 -0.27 20.64 -26.37
CA GLN A 480 0.76 19.67 -25.98
C GLN A 480 1.22 19.84 -24.53
N SER A 481 1.43 21.07 -24.08
CA SER A 481 1.82 21.42 -22.71
C SER A 481 0.70 21.07 -21.73
N ILE A 482 -0.56 21.40 -22.09
CA ILE A 482 -1.75 21.08 -21.28
C ILE A 482 -1.94 19.56 -21.16
N GLN A 483 -1.77 18.81 -22.24
CA GLN A 483 -1.84 17.35 -22.22
C GLN A 483 -0.70 16.76 -21.38
N LEU A 484 0.49 17.33 -21.41
CA LEU A 484 1.59 16.89 -20.54
C LEU A 484 1.26 17.10 -19.06
N ILE A 485 0.72 18.27 -18.66
CA ILE A 485 0.30 18.53 -17.28
C ILE A 485 -0.73 17.49 -16.83
N ARG A 486 -1.72 17.19 -17.67
CA ARG A 486 -2.75 16.17 -17.37
C ARG A 486 -2.15 14.77 -17.26
N LYS A 487 -1.26 14.40 -18.19
CA LYS A 487 -0.54 13.11 -18.15
C LYS A 487 0.31 12.96 -16.89
N VAL A 488 0.97 14.02 -16.43
CA VAL A 488 1.72 13.99 -15.15
C VAL A 488 0.77 13.68 -14.00
N ARG A 489 -0.41 14.33 -13.97
CA ARG A 489 -1.42 14.03 -12.93
C ARG A 489 -1.93 12.60 -12.99
N ASP A 490 -2.25 12.11 -14.19
CA ASP A 490 -2.75 10.75 -14.40
C ASP A 490 -1.68 9.70 -14.07
N ARG A 491 -0.39 10.05 -14.22
CA ARG A 491 0.73 9.19 -13.86
C ARG A 491 0.88 9.03 -12.36
N ILE A 492 0.71 10.11 -11.60
CA ILE A 492 0.86 10.10 -10.13
C ILE A 492 -0.40 9.52 -9.49
N PHE A 493 -1.56 9.83 -10.05
CA PHE A 493 -2.86 9.53 -9.48
C PHE A 493 -3.81 8.84 -10.47
N PRO A 494 -3.46 7.66 -11.01
CA PRO A 494 -4.35 6.93 -11.90
C PRO A 494 -5.69 6.67 -11.21
N ASN A 495 -6.77 7.07 -11.87
CA ASN A 495 -8.16 6.97 -11.38
C ASN A 495 -8.37 7.60 -9.99
N GLY A 496 -7.58 8.62 -9.62
CA GLY A 496 -7.70 9.31 -8.34
C GLY A 496 -7.03 8.60 -7.16
N THR A 497 -6.31 7.50 -7.39
CA THR A 497 -5.54 6.76 -6.37
C THR A 497 -4.05 6.83 -6.68
N LEU A 498 -3.17 6.63 -5.69
CA LEU A 498 -1.72 6.61 -5.96
C LEU A 498 -1.35 5.51 -6.96
N GLN A 499 -0.40 5.84 -7.84
CA GLN A 499 0.16 4.93 -8.84
C GLN A 499 0.53 3.56 -8.27
N GLU A 500 1.11 3.54 -7.07
CA GLU A 500 1.59 2.33 -6.43
C GLU A 500 0.50 1.27 -6.15
N ARG A 501 -0.78 1.68 -6.14
CA ARG A 501 -1.95 0.80 -5.93
C ARG A 501 -2.49 0.21 -7.22
N HIS A 502 -2.08 0.75 -8.36
CA HIS A 502 -2.59 0.38 -9.67
C HIS A 502 -1.52 -0.35 -10.47
N ASP A 503 -0.38 0.30 -10.70
CA ASP A 503 0.64 -0.22 -11.60
C ASP A 503 1.45 -1.35 -10.97
N ASN A 504 1.99 -2.23 -11.81
CA ASN A 504 2.96 -3.25 -11.45
C ASN A 504 4.41 -2.85 -11.81
N ILE A 505 5.37 -3.34 -11.02
CA ILE A 505 6.80 -3.05 -11.19
C ILE A 505 7.36 -3.41 -12.56
N LEU A 506 6.88 -4.51 -13.18
CA LEU A 506 7.39 -5.00 -14.46
C LEU A 506 7.12 -4.02 -15.60
N GLY A 507 6.11 -3.15 -15.47
CA GLY A 507 5.85 -2.07 -16.43
C GLY A 507 7.02 -1.08 -16.56
N TYR A 508 7.87 -0.99 -15.55
CA TYR A 508 9.00 -0.05 -15.43
C TYR A 508 10.37 -0.71 -15.62
N ILE A 509 10.43 -2.04 -15.70
CA ILE A 509 11.70 -2.74 -15.92
C ILE A 509 12.14 -2.58 -17.38
N GLY A 510 13.40 -2.22 -17.57
CA GLY A 510 14.04 -2.04 -18.87
C GLY A 510 13.58 -0.81 -19.65
N THR A 511 12.78 0.09 -19.05
CA THR A 511 12.36 1.36 -19.68
C THR A 511 13.31 2.53 -19.41
N GLY A 512 14.32 2.32 -18.57
CA GLY A 512 15.25 3.35 -18.11
C GLY A 512 16.35 2.74 -17.24
N ALA A 513 16.57 3.31 -16.06
CA ALA A 513 17.61 2.88 -15.13
C ALA A 513 17.26 1.64 -14.29
N LEU A 514 15.98 1.23 -14.28
CA LEU A 514 15.51 0.05 -13.55
C LEU A 514 15.65 -1.21 -14.39
N ASN A 515 16.49 -2.15 -13.95
CA ASN A 515 16.62 -3.48 -14.55
C ASN A 515 16.11 -4.59 -13.60
N HIS A 516 16.02 -4.30 -12.31
CA HIS A 516 15.52 -5.23 -11.31
C HIS A 516 14.76 -4.46 -10.21
N PRO A 517 13.70 -5.01 -9.58
CA PRO A 517 12.99 -4.35 -8.47
C PRO A 517 13.90 -3.85 -7.34
N ILE A 518 14.97 -4.59 -7.04
CA ILE A 518 15.97 -4.23 -6.02
C ILE A 518 16.69 -2.90 -6.28
N ASP A 519 16.70 -2.41 -7.53
CA ASP A 519 17.36 -1.14 -7.89
C ASP A 519 16.72 0.07 -7.17
N LEU A 520 15.49 -0.09 -6.67
CA LEU A 520 14.79 0.91 -5.88
C LEU A 520 15.17 0.91 -4.38
N LEU A 521 15.99 -0.03 -3.90
CA LEU A 521 16.21 -0.26 -2.46
C LEU A 521 16.61 1.01 -1.71
N ASP A 522 17.59 1.76 -2.22
CA ASP A 522 18.09 2.96 -1.54
C ASP A 522 17.05 4.11 -1.54
N GLN A 523 16.03 4.02 -2.39
CA GLN A 523 14.89 4.94 -2.47
C GLN A 523 13.71 4.51 -1.59
N MET A 524 13.80 3.43 -0.81
CA MET A 524 12.70 2.91 0.01
C MET A 524 13.03 3.00 1.50
N ASP A 525 13.29 4.21 1.99
CA ASP A 525 13.52 4.47 3.43
C ASP A 525 12.19 4.79 4.14
N PRO A 526 11.65 3.88 4.98
CA PRO A 526 10.37 4.12 5.66
C PRO A 526 10.45 5.18 6.76
N LEU A 527 11.64 5.53 7.26
CA LEU A 527 11.80 6.52 8.34
C LEU A 527 11.57 7.96 7.87
N LYS A 528 11.60 8.20 6.56
CA LYS A 528 11.36 9.54 5.99
C LYS A 528 9.91 9.96 6.02
N MET A 529 8.98 9.00 5.88
CA MET A 529 7.52 9.26 5.87
C MET A 529 7.10 10.37 4.89
N VAL A 530 7.67 10.35 3.68
CA VAL A 530 7.38 11.27 2.57
C VAL A 530 6.90 10.49 1.35
N LEU A 531 6.26 11.17 0.41
CA LEU A 531 6.04 10.64 -0.94
C LEU A 531 7.27 10.96 -1.80
N ARG A 532 7.88 9.94 -2.39
CA ARG A 532 8.99 10.10 -3.33
C ARG A 532 8.51 10.07 -4.77
N VAL A 533 8.87 11.08 -5.56
CA VAL A 533 8.74 11.00 -7.02
C VAL A 533 10.09 10.58 -7.56
N ILE A 534 10.19 9.31 -7.97
CA ILE A 534 11.44 8.67 -8.40
C ILE A 534 11.52 8.71 -9.91
N ARG A 535 12.61 9.29 -10.42
CA ARG A 535 12.95 9.34 -11.83
C ARG A 535 13.54 8.00 -12.26
N THR A 536 12.84 7.29 -13.14
CA THR A 536 13.21 5.95 -13.63
C THR A 536 13.77 5.94 -15.05
#